data_AF-A0A8T7D0U0-F1
#
_entry.id   AF-A0A8T7D0U0-F1
#
_cell.length_a   1.000
_cell.length_b   1.000
_cell.length_c   1.000
_cell.angle_alpha   90.00
_cell.angle_beta   90.00
_cell.angle_gamma   90.00
#
_symmetry.space_group_name_H-M   'P 1'
#
loop_
_entity.id
_entity.type
_entity.pdbx_description
1 polymer ?
#
loop_
_entity_poly.entity_id
_entity_poly.type
_entity_poly.pdbx_seq_one_letter_code
_entity_poly.pdbx_strand_id
1 'polypeptide(L)' 'IRHRAASVILAQNHPGGTNKPSQQDERLTRRLVQALGAVDITVLDHVIVAGEGVYSFARSGMLPRYTASWDS' A
#
# COMPACT_ATOMS: atom_id res chain seq x y z
N ILE A 1 -6.93 -4.35 16.90
CA ILE A 1 -7.53 -4.36 15.55
C ILE A 1 -9.03 -4.60 15.67
N ARG A 2 -9.88 -3.63 15.31
CA ARG A 2 -11.35 -3.66 15.57
C ARG A 2 -12.14 -4.55 14.61
N HIS A 3 -11.59 -4.89 13.45
CA HIS A 3 -12.36 -5.48 12.34
C HIS A 3 -11.94 -6.92 11.97
N ARG A 4 -11.03 -7.55 12.74
CA ARG A 4 -10.49 -8.91 12.45
C ARG A 4 -10.14 -9.12 10.96
N ALA A 5 -9.59 -8.09 10.32
CA ALA A 5 -9.26 -8.14 8.91
C ALA A 5 -7.97 -8.94 8.70
N ALA A 6 -8.01 -9.98 7.86
CA ALA A 6 -6.82 -10.71 7.42
C ALA A 6 -6.01 -9.94 6.37
N SER A 7 -6.65 -8.98 5.70
CA SER A 7 -6.03 -8.19 4.66
C SER A 7 -6.72 -6.84 4.47
N VAL A 8 -6.01 -5.90 3.82
CA VAL A 8 -6.51 -4.55 3.53
C VAL A 8 -6.09 -4.10 2.13
N ILE A 9 -6.89 -3.20 1.56
CA ILE A 9 -6.51 -2.36 0.42
C ILE A 9 -6.46 -0.91 0.92
N LEU A 10 -5.39 -0.21 0.57
CA LEU A 10 -5.23 1.21 0.88
C LEU A 10 -5.74 2.03 -0.30
N ALA A 11 -6.52 3.08 -0.03
CA ALA A 11 -6.97 4.01 -1.05
C ALA A 11 -6.58 5.45 -0.65
N GLN A 12 -5.87 6.13 -1.53
CA GLN A 12 -5.43 7.50 -1.36
C GLN A 12 -5.94 8.36 -2.51
N ASN A 13 -6.53 9.51 -2.19
CA ASN A 13 -6.98 10.45 -3.20
C ASN A 13 -5.88 11.48 -3.47
N HIS A 14 -5.63 11.80 -4.75
CA HIS A 14 -4.78 12.91 -5.19
C HIS A 14 -5.66 14.01 -5.81
N PRO A 15 -6.09 15.01 -5.02
CA PRO A 15 -6.89 16.13 -5.53
C PRO A 15 -6.21 16.94 -6.63
N GLY A 16 -4.87 16.92 -6.67
CA GLY A 16 -4.07 17.57 -7.72
C GLY A 16 -4.15 16.91 -9.10
N GLY A 17 -4.92 15.82 -9.26
CA GLY A 17 -5.27 15.24 -10.55
C GLY A 17 -4.25 14.27 -11.16
N THR A 18 -3.07 14.09 -10.55
CA THR A 18 -2.09 13.09 -10.99
C THR A 18 -2.22 11.78 -10.21
N ASN A 19 -2.35 10.66 -10.91
CA ASN A 19 -2.35 9.32 -10.32
C ASN A 19 -0.91 8.78 -10.11
N LYS A 20 0.13 9.51 -10.52
CA LYS A 20 1.51 9.07 -10.35
C LYS A 20 1.88 9.10 -8.86
N PRO A 21 2.43 8.01 -8.29
CA PRO A 21 2.89 8.01 -6.92
C PRO A 21 4.09 8.94 -6.75
N SER A 22 4.11 9.66 -5.63
CA SER A 22 5.26 10.38 -5.13
C SER A 22 6.19 9.44 -4.36
N GLN A 23 7.41 9.90 -4.09
CA GLN A 23 8.31 9.18 -3.17
C GLN A 23 7.74 9.03 -1.76
N GLN A 24 6.86 9.94 -1.34
CA GLN A 24 6.21 9.85 -0.03
C GLN A 24 5.20 8.69 -0.02
N ASP A 25 4.45 8.51 -1.11
CA ASP A 25 3.50 7.41 -1.28
C ASP A 25 4.22 6.06 -1.25
N GLU A 26 5.36 5.96 -1.93
CA GLU A 26 6.18 4.74 -1.91
C GLU A 26 6.74 4.42 -0.50
N ARG A 27 7.19 5.44 0.24
CA ARG A 27 7.68 5.27 1.61
C ARG A 27 6.55 4.90 2.56
N LEU A 28 5.39 5.52 2.41
CA LEU A 28 4.19 5.21 3.19
C LEU A 28 3.76 3.77 2.93
N THR A 29 3.68 3.36 1.66
CA THR A 29 3.32 1.99 1.25
C THR A 29 4.25 0.97 1.91
N ARG A 30 5.57 1.19 1.87
CA ARG A 30 6.55 0.32 2.53
C ARG A 30 6.33 0.24 4.04
N ARG A 31 6.13 1.38 4.72
CA ARG A 31 5.90 1.42 6.17
C ARG A 31 4.62 0.69 6.56
N LEU A 32 3.55 0.84 5.79
CA LEU A 32 2.27 0.19 6.04
C LEU A 32 2.36 -1.32 5.82
N VAL A 33 3.01 -1.78 4.74
CA VAL A 33 3.27 -3.21 4.51
C VAL A 33 4.06 -3.81 5.67
N GLN A 34 5.08 -3.12 6.16
CA GLN A 34 5.90 -3.60 7.27
C GLN A 34 5.13 -3.64 8.60
N ALA A 35 4.42 -2.56 8.94
CA ALA A 35 3.68 -2.47 10.18
C ALA A 35 2.50 -3.44 10.26
N LEU A 36 1.76 -3.61 9.15
CA LEU A 36 0.62 -4.53 9.08
C LEU A 36 1.08 -5.99 8.99
N GLY A 37 2.16 -6.27 8.24
CA GLY A 37 2.74 -7.61 8.15
C GLY A 37 3.24 -8.13 9.50
N ALA A 38 3.78 -7.26 10.36
CA ALA A 38 4.22 -7.63 11.72
C ALA A 38 3.08 -8.11 12.64
N VAL A 39 1.82 -7.90 12.26
CA VAL A 39 0.62 -8.37 12.97
C VAL A 39 -0.27 -9.25 12.07
N ASP A 40 0.35 -9.93 11.09
CA ASP A 40 -0.29 -10.87 10.17
C ASP A 40 -1.43 -10.29 9.33
N ILE A 41 -1.37 -8.99 9.01
CA ILE A 41 -2.30 -8.33 8.08
C ILE A 41 -1.60 -8.07 6.75
N THR A 42 -2.15 -8.62 5.68
CA THR A 42 -1.62 -8.44 4.32
C THR A 42 -2.18 -7.16 3.68
N VAL A 43 -1.31 -6.31 3.14
CA VAL A 43 -1.72 -5.25 2.20
C VAL A 43 -1.80 -5.84 0.81
N LEU A 44 -3.00 -5.88 0.22
CA LEU A 44 -3.24 -6.45 -1.10
C LEU A 44 -2.93 -5.45 -2.22
N ASP A 45 -3.17 -4.17 -1.97
CA ASP A 45 -2.87 -3.09 -2.90
C ASP A 45 -2.82 -1.74 -2.17
N HIS A 46 -2.16 -0.78 -2.82
CA HIS A 46 -2.32 0.63 -2.55
C HIS A 46 -2.77 1.30 -3.85
N VAL A 47 -3.95 1.91 -3.81
CA VAL A 47 -4.59 2.53 -4.96
C VAL A 47 -4.58 4.04 -4.79
N ILE A 48 -4.03 4.75 -5.78
CA ILE A 48 -4.11 6.21 -5.88
C ILE A 48 -5.22 6.55 -6.88
N VAL A 49 -6.20 7.33 -6.43
CA VAL A 49 -7.32 7.82 -7.24
C VAL A 49 -7.15 9.31 -7.51
N ALA A 50 -7.15 9.70 -8.78
CA ALA A 50 -6.96 11.08 -9.22
C ALA A 50 -7.86 11.41 -10.43
N GLY A 51 -9.03 11.98 -10.19
CA GLY A 51 -10.04 12.18 -11.24
C GLY A 51 -10.47 10.83 -11.86
N GLU A 52 -10.37 10.71 -13.18
CA GLU A 52 -10.61 9.45 -13.90
C GLU A 52 -9.39 8.50 -13.88
N GLY A 53 -8.24 8.97 -13.40
CA GLY A 53 -7.01 8.20 -13.33
C GLY A 53 -6.92 7.36 -12.06
N VAL A 54 -6.46 6.12 -12.21
CA VAL A 54 -6.17 5.21 -11.09
C VAL A 54 -4.77 4.63 -11.26
N TYR A 55 -4.03 4.54 -10.15
CA TYR A 55 -2.76 3.82 -10.09
C TYR A 55 -2.85 2.74 -9.01
N SER A 56 -2.41 1.54 -9.33
CA SER A 56 -2.36 0.39 -8.43
C SER A 56 -0.90 -0.02 -8.25
N PHE A 57 -0.42 0.01 -7.01
CA PHE A 57 0.94 -0.43 -6.67
C PHE A 57 1.13 -1.93 -6.94
N ALA A 58 0.10 -2.75 -6.73
CA ALA A 58 0.14 -4.18 -7.02
C ALA A 58 0.28 -4.42 -8.54
N ARG A 59 -0.56 -3.76 -9.36
CA ARG A 59 -0.53 -3.90 -10.82
C ARG A 59 0.76 -3.38 -11.44
N SER A 60 1.37 -2.34 -10.85
CA SER A 60 2.63 -1.78 -11.33
C SER A 60 3.86 -2.58 -10.92
N GLY A 61 3.71 -3.60 -10.06
CA GLY A 61 4.84 -4.34 -9.49
C GLY A 61 5.65 -3.56 -8.45
N MET A 62 5.15 -2.41 -7.98
CA MET A 62 5.81 -1.56 -6.99
C MET A 62 5.35 -1.84 -5.55
N LEU A 63 4.36 -2.73 -5.36
CA LEU A 63 3.94 -3.15 -4.02
C LEU A 63 5.03 -4.02 -3.36
N PRO A 64 5.62 -3.58 -2.23
CA PRO A 64 6.63 -4.37 -1.54
C PRO A 64 5.96 -5.55 -0.82
N ARG A 65 6.74 -6.61 -0.57
CA ARG A 65 6.34 -7.71 0.31
C ARG A 65 6.80 -7.45 1.74
N TYR A 66 6.08 -7.99 2.70
CA TYR A 66 6.58 -8.09 4.07
C TYR A 66 7.74 -9.10 4.10
N THR A 67 8.78 -8.78 4.87
CA THR A 67 9.97 -9.61 5.06
C THR A 67 10.30 -9.54 6.54
N ALA A 68 10.26 -10.67 7.27
CA ALA A 68 10.64 -10.64 8.67
C ALA A 68 12.17 -10.60 8.79
N SER A 69 12.68 -9.89 9.80
CA SER A 69 14.13 -9.72 9.99
C SER A 69 14.86 -11.00 10.39
N TRP A 70 14.13 -12.07 10.72
CA TRP A 70 14.67 -13.40 11.03
C TRP A 70 14.50 -14.40 9.87
N ASP A 71 14.00 -13.94 8.71
CA ASP A 71 13.92 -14.74 7.48
C ASP A 71 15.25 -14.71 6.68
N SER A 72 16.37 -14.32 7.31
CA SER A 72 17.71 -14.14 6.71
C SER A 72 18.76 -15.02 7.37
#